data_AF-A0A2W2M1J8-F1
#
_entry.id   AF-A0A2W2M1J8-F1
#
_cell.length_a   1.000
_cell.length_b   1.000
_cell.length_c   1.000
_cell.angle_alpha   90.00
_cell.angle_beta   90.00
_cell.angle_gamma   90.00
#
_symmetry.space_group_name_H-M   'P 1'
#
loop_
_entity.id
_entity.type
_entity.pdbx_description
1 polymer ?
#
loop_
_entity_poly.entity_id
_entity_poly.type
_entity_poly.pdbx_seq_one_letter_code
_entity_poly.pdbx_strand_id
1 'polypeptide(L)'
;MPSRSQVRRLLADGLGYEEAGRRLGVPAGQAFLIATGLPADGGDTLTTTEQHRPGMPQESTQHLSNPPAENPTGEDGTHQWLKRRATADGRMRQAAESRDAVPEGERAPGDVHELTNVLTRDHDRVTALLKQVQALPGVKKGGSEAQRLRRQSLVDLIAEALASHEPAEQRHLWPTVRDVLEDGDHLADQALEQESEGTRTLADLQRTSPDSEEFDDLIEQLGDQLRKHVAFEDAVFARLRENLPQEDRERLGSRVVQAWKGAPTRPHPHAPQHPPAAVAAGGMAAALVDRVRDTVGGRPADRGGTERDDT
;
A
#
# COMPACT_ATOMS: atom_id res chain seq x y z
N MET A 1 17.34 41.39 10.92
CA MET A 1 17.10 40.29 9.97
C MET A 1 18.39 39.53 9.82
N PRO A 2 18.44 38.22 10.15
CA PRO A 2 19.64 37.42 9.97
C PRO A 2 20.01 37.28 8.50
N SER A 3 21.31 37.20 8.20
CA SER A 3 21.81 37.02 6.84
C SER A 3 21.81 35.56 6.42
N ARG A 4 21.81 35.31 5.09
CA ARG A 4 21.98 33.96 4.52
C ARG A 4 23.26 33.27 5.01
N SER A 5 24.34 34.02 5.19
CA SER A 5 25.60 33.46 5.69
C SER A 5 25.54 33.07 7.17
N GLN A 6 24.78 33.81 7.99
CA GLN A 6 24.55 33.45 9.40
C GLN A 6 23.74 32.16 9.53
N VAL A 7 22.66 32.01 8.75
CA VAL A 7 21.85 30.78 8.77
C VAL A 7 22.69 29.58 8.28
N ARG A 8 23.38 29.70 7.15
CA ARG A 8 24.19 28.61 6.60
C ARG A 8 25.33 28.15 7.50
N ARG A 9 25.91 29.06 8.30
CA ARG A 9 26.93 28.69 9.29
C ARG A 9 26.36 27.77 10.37
N LEU A 10 25.19 28.12 10.91
CA LEU A 10 24.53 27.29 11.92
C LEU A 10 24.14 25.91 11.35
N LEU A 11 23.70 25.85 10.10
CA LEU A 11 23.44 24.58 9.42
C LEU A 11 24.72 23.76 9.21
N ALA A 12 25.83 24.41 8.85
CA ALA A 12 27.13 23.75 8.69
C ALA A 12 27.70 23.22 10.02
N ASP A 13 27.32 23.86 11.14
CA ASP A 13 27.61 23.40 12.50
C ASP A 13 26.67 22.25 12.95
N GLY A 14 25.80 21.75 12.07
CA GLY A 14 24.92 20.60 12.29
C GLY A 14 23.56 20.93 12.92
N LEU A 15 23.18 22.21 13.01
CA LEU A 15 21.90 22.61 13.60
C LEU A 15 20.76 22.53 12.56
N GLY A 16 19.58 22.09 12.99
CA GLY A 16 18.35 22.14 12.19
C GLY A 16 17.78 23.57 12.06
N TYR A 17 16.81 23.75 11.16
CA TYR A 17 16.22 25.08 10.88
C TYR A 17 15.44 25.67 12.06
N GLU A 18 14.87 24.83 12.92
CA GLU A 18 14.17 25.23 14.13
C GLU A 18 15.13 25.80 15.16
N GLU A 19 16.26 25.14 15.38
CA GLU A 19 17.28 25.60 16.32
C GLU A 19 18.02 26.82 15.76
N ALA A 20 18.30 26.85 14.45
CA ALA A 20 18.85 28.02 13.79
C ALA A 20 17.89 29.23 13.89
N GLY A 21 16.59 29.02 13.67
CA GLY A 21 15.56 30.03 13.86
C GLY A 21 15.51 30.56 15.29
N ARG A 22 15.48 29.66 16.30
CA ARG A 22 15.53 30.02 17.73
C ARG A 22 16.74 30.87 18.06
N ARG A 23 17.94 30.49 17.63
CA ARG A 23 19.19 31.24 17.90
C ARG A 23 19.24 32.60 17.22
N LEU A 24 18.59 32.73 16.07
CA LEU A 24 18.57 33.96 15.28
C LEU A 24 17.34 34.84 15.56
N GLY A 25 16.44 34.41 16.45
CA GLY A 25 15.22 35.14 16.82
C GLY A 25 14.22 35.26 15.67
N VAL A 26 14.14 34.26 14.77
CA VAL A 26 13.19 34.22 13.65
C VAL A 26 12.47 32.86 13.59
N PRO A 27 11.24 32.80 13.03
CA PRO A 27 10.57 31.52 12.75
C PRO A 27 11.43 30.59 11.89
N ALA A 28 11.27 29.28 12.11
CA ALA A 28 12.05 28.25 11.40
C ALA A 28 11.89 28.33 9.88
N GLY A 29 10.66 28.52 9.39
CA GLY A 29 10.37 28.72 7.95
C GLY A 29 10.98 30.01 7.40
N GLN A 30 11.15 31.04 8.23
CA GLN A 30 11.86 32.25 7.83
C GLN A 30 13.37 32.01 7.74
N ALA A 31 13.95 31.22 8.64
CA ALA A 31 15.35 30.79 8.53
C ALA A 31 15.58 29.94 7.26
N PHE A 32 14.64 29.03 6.94
CA PHE A 32 14.64 28.27 5.69
C PHE A 32 14.62 29.18 4.45
N LEU A 33 13.65 30.10 4.38
CA LEU A 33 13.53 31.06 3.28
C LEU A 33 14.82 31.89 3.09
N ILE A 34 15.47 32.29 4.18
CA ILE A 34 16.73 33.05 4.11
C ILE A 34 17.87 32.20 3.55
N ALA A 35 17.96 30.91 3.92
CA ALA A 35 19.01 30.00 3.49
C ALA A 35 18.87 29.55 2.03
N THR A 36 17.65 29.25 1.60
CA THR A 36 17.32 28.57 0.33
C THR A 36 16.73 29.52 -0.70
N GLY A 37 16.08 30.60 -0.26
CA GLY A 37 15.29 31.49 -1.13
C GLY A 37 13.91 30.93 -1.48
N LEU A 38 13.50 29.83 -0.86
CA LEU A 38 12.22 29.15 -1.11
C LEU A 38 11.30 29.21 0.12
N PRO A 39 9.98 29.31 -0.04
CA PRO A 39 9.05 29.20 1.07
C PRO A 39 9.09 27.78 1.67
N ALA A 40 8.81 27.67 2.97
CA ALA A 40 8.77 26.40 3.70
C ALA A 40 7.36 25.77 3.73
N ASP A 41 6.52 26.11 2.76
CA ASP A 41 5.10 25.71 2.69
C ASP A 41 4.90 24.32 2.07
N GLY A 42 5.98 23.69 1.59
CA GLY A 42 5.95 22.38 0.97
C GLY A 42 5.04 22.31 -0.25
N GLY A 43 4.94 23.40 -1.02
CA GLY A 43 4.28 23.39 -2.33
C GLY A 43 5.03 22.47 -3.32
N ASP A 44 4.36 21.44 -3.81
CA ASP A 44 4.90 20.29 -4.55
C ASP A 44 5.38 20.56 -5.99
N THR A 45 6.09 21.66 -6.25
CA THR A 45 6.69 21.92 -7.57
C THR A 45 8.13 22.39 -7.46
N LEU A 46 8.98 21.64 -6.75
CA LEU A 46 10.43 21.84 -6.80
C LEU A 46 11.01 21.06 -7.98
N THR A 47 11.79 21.73 -8.83
CA THR A 47 12.56 21.05 -9.87
C THR A 47 13.64 20.16 -9.25
N THR A 48 14.09 19.12 -9.97
CA THR A 48 15.18 18.24 -9.50
C THR A 48 16.43 19.03 -9.12
N THR A 49 16.74 20.13 -9.82
CA THR A 49 17.87 21.00 -9.49
C THR A 49 17.66 21.77 -8.17
N GLU A 50 16.42 22.12 -7.82
CA GLU A 50 16.10 22.83 -6.57
C GLU A 50 16.12 21.90 -5.36
N GLN A 51 15.72 20.64 -5.53
CA GLN A 51 15.77 19.60 -4.49
C GLN A 51 17.20 19.31 -4.01
N HIS A 52 18.20 19.41 -4.90
CA HIS A 52 19.60 19.11 -4.60
C HIS A 52 20.41 20.34 -4.12
N ARG A 53 19.74 21.45 -3.78
CA ARG A 53 20.43 22.67 -3.32
C ARG A 53 21.05 22.49 -1.91
N PRO A 54 22.24 23.06 -1.65
CA PRO A 54 22.83 23.06 -0.32
C PRO A 54 21.91 23.70 0.72
N GLY A 55 21.58 22.94 1.77
CA GLY A 55 20.66 23.34 2.82
C GLY A 55 19.22 22.84 2.65
N MET A 56 18.90 22.08 1.60
CA MET A 56 17.60 21.41 1.50
C MET A 56 17.54 20.19 2.43
N PRO A 57 16.54 20.07 3.32
CA PRO A 57 16.31 18.87 4.11
C PRO A 57 15.78 17.73 3.21
N GLN A 58 16.01 16.48 3.62
CA GLN A 58 15.51 15.29 2.93
C GLN A 58 14.03 14.97 3.24
N GLU A 59 13.49 15.61 4.28
CA GLU A 59 12.11 15.47 4.73
C GLU A 59 11.28 16.71 4.34
N SER A 60 9.95 16.58 4.38
CA SER A 60 9.02 17.67 4.07
C SER A 60 9.32 18.93 4.90
N THR A 61 9.32 20.11 4.28
CA THR A 61 9.56 21.40 4.96
C THR A 61 8.30 22.00 5.58
N GLN A 62 7.13 21.39 5.39
CA GLN A 62 5.82 21.93 5.84
C GLN A 62 5.78 22.18 7.35
N HIS A 63 6.50 21.40 8.14
CA HIS A 63 6.60 21.56 9.59
C HIS A 63 7.31 22.87 10.02
N LEU A 64 8.05 23.51 9.12
CA LEU A 64 8.75 24.78 9.37
C LEU A 64 7.84 26.01 9.15
N SER A 65 6.67 25.84 8.51
CA SER A 65 5.72 26.93 8.27
C SER A 65 4.98 27.37 9.53
N ASN A 66 4.63 28.65 9.59
CA ASN A 66 3.87 29.23 10.70
C ASN A 66 2.67 30.04 10.17
N PRO A 67 1.42 29.69 10.51
CA PRO A 67 1.01 28.54 11.33
C PRO A 67 1.29 27.17 10.68
N PRO A 68 1.39 26.08 11.46
CA PRO A 68 1.61 24.75 10.92
C PRO A 68 0.49 24.38 9.93
N ALA A 69 0.83 23.61 8.90
CA ALA A 69 -0.14 23.15 7.91
C ALA A 69 -1.21 22.28 8.60
N GLU A 70 -2.46 22.75 8.60
CA GLU A 70 -3.59 21.93 9.02
C GLU A 70 -3.93 20.94 7.89
N ASN A 71 -4.00 19.65 8.23
CA ASN A 71 -4.58 18.65 7.34
C ASN A 71 -6.08 18.52 7.68
N PRO A 72 -6.98 19.20 6.96
CA PRO A 72 -8.41 19.13 7.27
C PRO A 72 -8.97 17.72 7.11
N THR A 73 -8.37 16.87 6.27
CA THR A 73 -8.78 15.46 6.16
C THR A 73 -8.34 14.61 7.37
N GLY A 74 -7.44 15.11 8.22
CA GLY A 74 -7.07 14.47 9.48
C GLY A 74 -8.16 14.55 10.56
N GLU A 75 -9.05 15.55 10.49
CA GLU A 75 -10.04 15.77 11.53
C GLU A 75 -11.22 14.78 11.47
N ASP A 76 -11.68 14.33 12.64
CA ASP A 76 -12.80 13.39 12.75
C ASP A 76 -14.10 14.00 12.18
N GLY A 77 -14.29 15.31 12.33
CA GLY A 77 -15.40 16.06 11.74
C GLY A 77 -15.42 15.98 10.21
N THR A 78 -14.26 16.13 9.56
CA THR A 78 -14.13 16.03 8.11
C THR A 78 -14.35 14.61 7.62
N HIS A 79 -13.88 13.60 8.34
CA HIS A 79 -14.16 12.20 7.99
C HIS A 79 -15.63 11.85 8.13
N GLN A 80 -16.28 12.30 9.19
CA GLN A 80 -17.72 12.10 9.34
C GLN A 80 -18.50 12.88 8.28
N TRP A 81 -18.07 14.09 7.91
CA TRP A 81 -18.67 14.86 6.82
C TRP A 81 -18.48 14.18 5.47
N LEU A 82 -17.29 13.66 5.15
CA LEU A 82 -17.00 12.89 3.94
C LEU A 82 -17.81 11.60 3.89
N LYS A 83 -17.90 10.84 4.99
CA LYS A 83 -18.75 9.65 5.11
C LYS A 83 -20.22 10.02 4.86
N ARG A 84 -20.74 11.05 5.52
CA ARG A 84 -22.10 11.55 5.32
C ARG A 84 -22.37 11.97 3.88
N ARG A 85 -21.42 12.67 3.26
CA ARG A 85 -21.52 13.11 1.86
C ARG A 85 -21.49 11.94 0.88
N ALA A 86 -20.57 10.98 1.07
CA ALA A 86 -20.50 9.77 0.26
C ALA A 86 -21.78 8.92 0.36
N THR A 87 -22.41 8.88 1.53
CA THR A 87 -23.72 8.23 1.71
C THR A 87 -24.90 9.04 1.21
N ALA A 88 -24.77 10.36 1.07
CA ALA A 88 -25.84 11.24 0.58
C ALA A 88 -25.79 11.46 -0.94
N ASP A 89 -24.63 11.25 -1.56
CA ASP A 89 -24.44 11.36 -3.01
C ASP A 89 -25.06 10.17 -3.73
N GLY A 90 -26.07 10.43 -4.56
CA GLY A 90 -26.81 9.40 -5.28
C GLY A 90 -25.96 8.61 -6.27
N ARG A 91 -24.93 9.22 -6.89
CA ARG A 91 -24.03 8.52 -7.82
C ARG A 91 -23.06 7.62 -7.06
N MET A 92 -22.51 8.09 -5.94
CA MET A 92 -21.64 7.25 -5.09
C MET A 92 -22.41 6.10 -4.46
N ARG A 93 -23.66 6.33 -4.04
CA ARG A 93 -24.55 5.27 -3.57
C ARG A 93 -24.86 4.26 -4.65
N GLN A 94 -25.23 4.71 -5.85
CA GLN A 94 -25.50 3.80 -6.96
C GLN A 94 -24.25 2.99 -7.34
N ALA A 95 -23.06 3.61 -7.30
CA ALA A 95 -21.79 2.93 -7.49
C ALA A 95 -21.54 1.87 -6.39
N ALA A 96 -21.73 2.21 -5.11
CA ALA A 96 -21.58 1.29 -3.98
C ALA A 96 -22.62 0.16 -3.97
N GLU A 97 -23.88 0.46 -4.28
CA GLU A 97 -24.99 -0.49 -4.40
C GLU A 97 -24.78 -1.40 -5.63
N SER A 98 -24.08 -0.93 -6.66
CA SER A 98 -23.63 -1.75 -7.81
C SER A 98 -22.33 -2.54 -7.55
N ARG A 99 -21.73 -2.43 -6.35
CA ARG A 99 -20.61 -3.31 -5.95
C ARG A 99 -21.15 -4.69 -5.58
N ASP A 100 -21.35 -5.52 -6.59
CA ASP A 100 -21.72 -6.93 -6.45
C ASP A 100 -20.52 -7.88 -6.34
N ALA A 101 -19.29 -7.37 -6.49
CA ALA A 101 -18.07 -8.14 -6.24
C ALA A 101 -17.83 -8.22 -4.73
N VAL A 102 -18.48 -9.17 -4.09
CA VAL A 102 -17.98 -9.73 -2.83
C VAL A 102 -17.11 -10.92 -3.25
N PRO A 103 -15.76 -10.81 -3.22
CA PRO A 103 -14.94 -11.99 -3.43
C PRO A 103 -15.32 -13.03 -2.38
N GLU A 104 -15.69 -14.23 -2.84
CA GLU A 104 -15.90 -15.37 -1.94
C GLU A 104 -14.59 -15.65 -1.18
N GLY A 105 -14.71 -15.91 0.14
CA GLY A 105 -13.57 -16.15 1.03
C GLY A 105 -13.10 -14.90 1.77
N GLU A 106 -13.76 -14.57 2.89
CA GLU A 106 -13.14 -13.71 3.90
C GLU A 106 -11.94 -14.45 4.52
N ARG A 107 -10.85 -13.73 4.80
CA ARG A 107 -9.72 -14.23 5.59
C ARG A 107 -10.21 -14.55 7.01
N ALA A 108 -10.71 -15.77 7.23
CA ALA A 108 -11.31 -16.19 8.49
C ALA A 108 -10.23 -16.40 9.57
N PRO A 109 -10.33 -15.78 10.76
CA PRO A 109 -9.29 -15.85 11.79
C PRO A 109 -9.10 -17.20 12.49
N GLY A 110 -10.00 -18.16 12.28
CA GLY A 110 -10.15 -19.37 13.11
C GLY A 110 -9.56 -20.66 12.54
N ASP A 111 -9.13 -20.63 11.28
CA ASP A 111 -8.58 -21.82 10.66
C ASP A 111 -7.05 -21.84 10.87
N VAL A 112 -6.53 -22.90 11.48
CA VAL A 112 -5.09 -23.20 11.47
C VAL A 112 -4.75 -23.56 10.04
N HIS A 113 -4.12 -22.63 9.33
CA HIS A 113 -3.92 -22.77 7.92
C HIS A 113 -2.48 -23.06 7.58
N GLU A 114 -2.29 -24.18 6.88
CA GLU A 114 -1.08 -24.51 6.17
C GLU A 114 -0.76 -23.40 5.14
N LEU A 115 0.50 -22.96 5.09
CA LEU A 115 0.97 -21.81 4.29
C LEU A 115 0.45 -21.81 2.85
N THR A 116 0.61 -22.93 2.14
CA THR A 116 0.23 -23.01 0.72
C THR A 116 -1.28 -22.87 0.56
N ASN A 117 -2.08 -23.42 1.49
CA ASN A 117 -3.53 -23.24 1.44
C ASN A 117 -3.97 -21.79 1.66
N VAL A 118 -3.27 -21.04 2.53
CA VAL A 118 -3.56 -19.61 2.76
C VAL A 118 -3.34 -18.81 1.47
N LEU A 119 -2.18 -19.00 0.85
CA LEU A 119 -1.79 -18.25 -0.34
C LEU A 119 -2.60 -18.67 -1.57
N THR A 120 -2.90 -19.96 -1.75
CA THR A 120 -3.81 -20.44 -2.81
C THR A 120 -5.20 -19.80 -2.70
N ARG A 121 -5.75 -19.59 -1.51
CA ARG A 121 -7.03 -18.88 -1.35
C ARG A 121 -6.97 -17.43 -1.82
N ASP A 122 -5.86 -16.74 -1.57
CA ASP A 122 -5.65 -15.40 -2.10
C ASP A 122 -5.47 -15.42 -3.64
N HIS A 123 -4.77 -16.42 -4.19
CA HIS A 123 -4.67 -16.63 -5.65
C HIS A 123 -6.05 -16.81 -6.28
N ASP A 124 -6.91 -17.64 -5.69
CA ASP A 124 -8.27 -17.88 -6.16
C ASP A 124 -9.08 -16.57 -6.18
N ARG A 125 -8.96 -15.75 -5.14
CA ARG A 125 -9.61 -14.44 -5.05
C ARG A 125 -9.13 -13.48 -6.14
N VAL A 126 -7.82 -13.34 -6.33
CA VAL A 126 -7.25 -12.46 -7.37
C VAL A 126 -7.64 -12.96 -8.76
N THR A 127 -7.57 -14.27 -9.00
CA THR A 127 -7.96 -14.90 -10.25
C THR A 127 -9.44 -14.70 -10.55
N ALA A 128 -10.31 -14.79 -9.54
CA ALA A 128 -11.74 -14.54 -9.69
C ALA A 128 -12.03 -13.07 -10.07
N LEU A 129 -11.36 -12.12 -9.41
CA LEU A 129 -11.48 -10.70 -9.76
C LEU A 129 -10.98 -10.42 -11.18
N LEU A 130 -9.84 -10.99 -11.58
CA LEU A 130 -9.30 -10.86 -12.93
C LEU A 130 -10.28 -11.40 -14.00
N LYS A 131 -10.89 -12.57 -13.75
CA LYS A 131 -11.92 -13.13 -14.63
C LYS A 131 -13.11 -12.17 -14.78
N GLN A 132 -13.56 -11.53 -13.69
CA GLN A 132 -14.63 -10.54 -13.75
C GLN A 132 -14.23 -9.30 -14.58
N VAL A 133 -12.99 -8.81 -14.43
CA VAL A 133 -12.47 -7.70 -15.25
C VAL A 133 -12.49 -8.07 -16.74
N GLN A 134 -12.01 -9.27 -17.08
CA GLN A 134 -11.87 -9.73 -18.47
C GLN A 134 -13.22 -10.07 -19.12
N ALA A 135 -14.24 -10.39 -18.34
CA ALA A 135 -15.60 -10.63 -18.83
C ALA A 135 -16.33 -9.35 -19.26
N LEU A 136 -15.89 -8.18 -18.78
CA LEU A 136 -16.47 -6.88 -19.13
C LEU A 136 -15.77 -6.31 -20.37
N PRO A 137 -16.52 -5.82 -21.38
CA PRO A 137 -15.91 -5.18 -22.54
C PRO A 137 -15.22 -3.87 -22.14
N GLY A 138 -13.98 -3.70 -22.59
CA GLY A 138 -13.23 -2.45 -22.53
C GLY A 138 -13.53 -1.52 -23.70
N VAL A 139 -12.72 -0.48 -23.88
CA VAL A 139 -12.83 0.48 -24.99
C VAL A 139 -12.75 -0.22 -26.35
N LYS A 140 -11.75 -1.09 -26.54
CA LYS A 140 -11.51 -1.80 -27.82
C LYS A 140 -12.67 -2.70 -28.24
N LYS A 141 -13.53 -3.09 -27.28
CA LYS A 141 -14.68 -3.96 -27.49
C LYS A 141 -16.02 -3.20 -27.39
N GLY A 142 -15.99 -1.87 -27.41
CA GLY A 142 -17.20 -1.03 -27.37
C GLY A 142 -17.94 -1.07 -26.04
N GLY A 143 -17.22 -1.31 -24.93
CA GLY A 143 -17.79 -1.31 -23.59
C GLY A 143 -18.37 0.05 -23.20
N SER A 144 -19.53 0.04 -22.54
CA SER A 144 -20.17 1.24 -22.01
C SER A 144 -19.33 1.89 -20.90
N GLU A 145 -19.58 3.18 -20.63
CA GLU A 145 -18.92 3.91 -19.54
C GLU A 145 -19.06 3.19 -18.19
N ALA A 146 -20.27 2.70 -17.88
CA ALA A 146 -20.53 1.93 -16.66
C ALA A 146 -19.67 0.66 -16.57
N GLN A 147 -19.48 -0.06 -17.68
CA GLN A 147 -18.62 -1.25 -17.72
C GLN A 147 -17.14 -0.90 -17.54
N ARG A 148 -16.68 0.21 -18.11
CA ARG A 148 -15.28 0.68 -17.96
C ARG A 148 -14.98 1.11 -16.51
N LEU A 149 -15.88 1.86 -15.88
CA LEU A 149 -15.80 2.21 -14.46
C LEU A 149 -15.83 0.97 -13.55
N ARG A 150 -16.63 -0.03 -13.93
CA ARG A 150 -16.67 -1.31 -13.23
C ARG A 150 -15.35 -2.08 -13.32
N ARG A 151 -14.71 -2.10 -14.49
CA ARG A 151 -13.37 -2.68 -14.67
C ARG A 151 -12.34 -1.98 -13.80
N GLN A 152 -12.35 -0.65 -13.74
CA GLN A 152 -11.48 0.11 -12.83
C GLN A 152 -11.70 -0.29 -11.37
N SER A 153 -12.95 -0.36 -10.91
CA SER A 153 -13.27 -0.76 -9.53
C SER A 153 -12.78 -2.17 -9.19
N LEU A 154 -12.79 -3.09 -10.15
CA LEU A 154 -12.28 -4.45 -9.97
C LEU A 154 -10.74 -4.50 -9.95
N VAL A 155 -10.07 -3.67 -10.76
CA VAL A 155 -8.60 -3.50 -10.70
C VAL A 155 -8.19 -2.95 -9.33
N ASP A 156 -8.94 -1.99 -8.77
CA ASP A 156 -8.67 -1.48 -7.41
C ASP A 156 -8.78 -2.58 -6.34
N LEU A 157 -9.74 -3.51 -6.50
CA LEU A 157 -9.88 -4.66 -5.61
C LEU A 157 -8.74 -5.69 -5.75
N ILE A 158 -8.21 -5.86 -6.97
CA ILE A 158 -7.00 -6.68 -7.22
C ILE A 158 -5.80 -6.03 -6.51
N ALA A 159 -5.60 -4.73 -6.69
CA ALA A 159 -4.52 -4.00 -6.04
C ALA A 159 -4.61 -4.07 -4.49
N GLU A 160 -5.81 -3.97 -3.93
CA GLU A 160 -6.04 -4.15 -2.49
C GLU A 160 -5.71 -5.57 -2.00
N ALA A 161 -6.08 -6.61 -2.77
CA ALA A 161 -5.74 -7.98 -2.43
C ALA A 161 -4.21 -8.19 -2.42
N LEU A 162 -3.53 -7.77 -3.48
CA LEU A 162 -2.08 -7.95 -3.64
C LEU A 162 -1.26 -7.15 -2.61
N ALA A 163 -1.72 -5.96 -2.22
CA ALA A 163 -1.02 -5.08 -1.27
C ALA A 163 -0.76 -5.71 0.12
N SER A 164 -1.45 -6.79 0.46
CA SER A 164 -1.21 -7.56 1.69
C SER A 164 -0.68 -8.97 1.42
N HIS A 165 -0.88 -9.49 0.22
CA HIS A 165 -0.43 -10.80 -0.22
C HIS A 165 1.08 -10.83 -0.45
N GLU A 166 1.59 -10.00 -1.37
CA GLU A 166 3.01 -10.01 -1.76
C GLU A 166 3.92 -9.72 -0.55
N PRO A 167 3.65 -8.72 0.33
CA PRO A 167 4.52 -8.49 1.49
C PRO A 167 4.56 -9.66 2.47
N ALA A 168 3.51 -10.50 2.52
CA ALA A 168 3.50 -11.67 3.36
C ALA A 168 4.37 -12.79 2.78
N GLU A 169 4.36 -12.96 1.45
CA GLU A 169 5.23 -13.90 0.75
C GLU A 169 6.69 -13.50 0.88
N GLN A 170 7.00 -12.25 0.59
CA GLN A 170 8.36 -11.76 0.72
C GLN A 170 8.90 -11.87 2.15
N ARG A 171 8.05 -11.73 3.17
CA ARG A 171 8.47 -11.84 4.57
C ARG A 171 8.59 -13.28 5.08
N HIS A 172 7.81 -14.21 4.52
CA HIS A 172 7.65 -15.53 5.12
C HIS A 172 7.89 -16.66 4.12
N LEU A 173 7.34 -16.58 2.92
CA LEU A 173 7.49 -17.60 1.89
C LEU A 173 8.91 -17.59 1.31
N TRP A 174 9.36 -16.49 0.71
CA TRP A 174 10.62 -16.47 -0.03
C TRP A 174 11.86 -16.74 0.83
N PRO A 175 11.98 -16.23 2.06
CA PRO A 175 13.08 -16.63 2.94
C PRO A 175 13.07 -18.14 3.22
N THR A 176 11.89 -18.73 3.42
CA THR A 176 11.75 -20.18 3.64
C THR A 176 12.14 -20.97 2.38
N VAL A 177 11.74 -20.50 1.20
CA VAL A 177 12.09 -21.13 -0.07
C VAL A 177 13.61 -21.18 -0.26
N ARG A 178 14.31 -20.08 0.05
CA ARG A 178 15.78 -20.02 0.01
C ARG A 178 16.43 -21.01 0.96
N ASP A 179 15.88 -21.16 2.16
CA ASP A 179 16.44 -22.04 3.19
C ASP A 179 16.20 -23.54 2.91
N VAL A 180 15.10 -23.88 2.24
CA VAL A 180 14.60 -25.27 2.16
C VAL A 180 14.87 -25.92 0.80
N LEU A 181 14.87 -25.15 -0.30
CA LEU A 181 15.02 -25.69 -1.65
C LEU A 181 16.44 -25.43 -2.19
N GLU A 182 17.03 -26.42 -2.87
CA GLU A 182 18.39 -26.34 -3.40
C GLU A 182 18.61 -25.17 -4.40
N ASP A 183 17.61 -24.88 -5.23
CA ASP A 183 17.55 -23.75 -6.16
C ASP A 183 16.70 -22.58 -5.60
N GLY A 184 16.48 -22.56 -4.28
CA GLY A 184 15.59 -21.62 -3.60
C GLY A 184 15.91 -20.15 -3.87
N ASP A 185 17.20 -19.81 -3.99
CA ASP A 185 17.62 -18.45 -4.32
C ASP A 185 17.10 -17.98 -5.67
N HIS A 186 17.28 -18.81 -6.71
CA HIS A 186 16.80 -18.50 -8.05
C HIS A 186 15.27 -18.40 -8.10
N LEU A 187 14.57 -19.30 -7.40
CA LEU A 187 13.11 -19.26 -7.35
C LEU A 187 12.59 -17.98 -6.69
N ALA A 188 13.17 -17.60 -5.56
CA ALA A 188 12.78 -16.40 -4.83
C ALA A 188 13.13 -15.12 -5.62
N ASP A 189 14.30 -15.06 -6.28
CA ASP A 189 14.65 -13.91 -7.13
C ASP A 189 13.68 -13.75 -8.30
N GLN A 190 13.33 -14.87 -8.97
CA GLN A 190 12.36 -14.86 -10.05
C GLN A 190 10.96 -14.42 -9.58
N ALA A 191 10.53 -14.85 -8.39
CA ALA A 191 9.24 -14.44 -7.83
C ALA A 191 9.19 -12.93 -7.58
N LEU A 192 10.22 -12.40 -6.92
CA LEU A 192 10.34 -10.97 -6.60
C LEU A 192 10.36 -10.09 -7.86
N GLU A 193 10.97 -10.58 -8.94
CA GLU A 193 10.94 -9.87 -10.22
C GLU A 193 9.52 -9.85 -10.82
N GLN A 194 8.80 -10.97 -10.80
CA GLN A 194 7.41 -11.05 -11.27
C GLN A 194 6.46 -10.17 -10.46
N GLU A 195 6.58 -10.16 -9.13
CA GLU A 195 5.81 -9.27 -8.24
C GLU A 195 6.10 -7.79 -8.56
N SER A 196 7.38 -7.44 -8.77
CA SER A 196 7.76 -6.08 -9.11
C SER A 196 7.20 -5.65 -10.48
N GLU A 197 7.18 -6.55 -11.47
CA GLU A 197 6.54 -6.30 -12.77
C GLU A 197 5.04 -6.06 -12.63
N GLY A 198 4.33 -6.90 -11.86
CA GLY A 198 2.89 -6.75 -11.62
C GLY A 198 2.55 -5.45 -10.87
N THR A 199 3.35 -5.09 -9.86
CA THR A 199 3.22 -3.83 -9.12
C THR A 199 3.37 -2.61 -10.03
N ARG A 200 4.34 -2.62 -10.97
CA ARG A 200 4.50 -1.53 -11.94
C ARG A 200 3.29 -1.41 -12.84
N THR A 201 2.78 -2.52 -13.39
CA THR A 201 1.58 -2.52 -14.23
C THR A 201 0.33 -2.03 -13.48
N LEU A 202 0.19 -2.38 -12.20
CA LEU A 202 -0.88 -1.82 -11.36
C LEU A 202 -0.75 -0.31 -11.13
N ALA A 203 0.48 0.19 -10.92
CA ALA A 203 0.73 1.62 -10.78
C ALA A 203 0.40 2.37 -12.10
N ASP A 204 0.71 1.78 -13.25
CA ASP A 204 0.34 2.33 -14.55
C ASP A 204 -1.18 2.34 -14.73
N LEU A 205 -1.87 1.25 -14.40
CA LEU A 205 -3.35 1.18 -14.42
C LEU A 205 -4.02 2.26 -13.57
N GLN A 206 -3.48 2.58 -12.40
CA GLN A 206 -4.01 3.64 -11.53
C GLN A 206 -3.87 5.04 -12.13
N ARG A 207 -2.90 5.25 -13.02
CA ARG A 207 -2.62 6.54 -13.67
C ARG A 207 -3.30 6.67 -15.03
N THR A 208 -3.76 5.56 -15.59
CA THR A 208 -4.39 5.48 -16.92
C THR A 208 -5.90 5.60 -16.81
N SER A 209 -6.49 6.44 -17.68
CA SER A 209 -7.95 6.60 -17.73
C SER A 209 -8.63 5.30 -18.16
N PRO A 210 -9.72 4.86 -17.50
CA PRO A 210 -10.48 3.68 -17.94
C PRO A 210 -11.18 3.87 -19.30
N ASP A 211 -11.19 5.10 -19.84
CA ASP A 211 -11.70 5.42 -21.17
C ASP A 211 -10.64 5.32 -22.29
N SER A 212 -9.41 4.89 -21.98
CA SER A 212 -8.36 4.71 -22.99
C SER A 212 -8.20 3.27 -23.44
N GLU A 213 -7.72 3.08 -24.67
CA GLU A 213 -7.29 1.77 -25.18
C GLU A 213 -6.07 1.22 -24.43
N GLU A 214 -5.22 2.11 -23.90
CA GLU A 214 -4.06 1.75 -23.07
C GLU A 214 -4.48 1.05 -21.77
N PHE A 215 -5.62 1.43 -21.18
CA PHE A 215 -6.17 0.74 -20.01
C PHE A 215 -6.57 -0.70 -20.34
N ASP A 216 -7.05 -0.95 -21.56
CA ASP A 216 -7.34 -2.32 -22.03
C ASP A 216 -6.06 -3.14 -22.17
N ASP A 217 -5.01 -2.56 -22.76
CA ASP A 217 -3.71 -3.23 -22.93
C ASP A 217 -3.07 -3.57 -21.58
N LEU A 218 -3.09 -2.63 -20.63
CA LEU A 218 -2.53 -2.84 -19.30
C LEU A 218 -3.30 -3.92 -18.51
N ILE A 219 -4.62 -4.06 -18.69
CA ILE A 219 -5.40 -5.15 -18.09
C ILE A 219 -5.02 -6.52 -18.68
N GLU A 220 -4.79 -6.59 -19.99
CA GLU A 220 -4.33 -7.82 -20.65
C GLU A 220 -2.94 -8.21 -20.14
N GLN A 221 -2.01 -7.24 -20.08
CA GLN A 221 -0.67 -7.42 -19.52
C GLN A 221 -0.72 -7.90 -18.06
N LEU A 222 -1.48 -7.23 -17.19
CA LEU A 222 -1.65 -7.64 -15.80
C LEU A 222 -2.19 -9.07 -15.71
N GLY A 223 -3.15 -9.41 -16.58
CA GLY A 223 -3.72 -10.74 -16.63
C GLY A 223 -2.71 -11.84 -16.97
N ASP A 224 -1.78 -11.57 -17.89
CA ASP A 224 -0.70 -12.49 -18.23
C ASP A 224 0.33 -12.62 -17.10
N GLN A 225 0.72 -11.50 -16.48
CA GLN A 225 1.64 -11.48 -15.35
C GLN A 225 1.09 -12.27 -14.16
N LEU A 226 -0.16 -12.01 -13.75
CA LEU A 226 -0.79 -12.72 -12.63
C LEU A 226 -0.93 -14.22 -12.89
N ARG A 227 -1.33 -14.63 -14.10
CA ARG A 227 -1.43 -16.06 -14.45
C ARG A 227 -0.08 -16.75 -14.40
N LYS A 228 0.97 -16.10 -14.93
CA LYS A 228 2.34 -16.62 -14.91
C LYS A 228 2.85 -16.74 -13.47
N HIS A 229 2.59 -15.73 -12.65
CA HIS A 229 3.00 -15.67 -11.26
C HIS A 229 2.33 -16.77 -10.42
N VAL A 230 0.99 -16.84 -10.43
CA VAL A 230 0.24 -17.89 -9.71
C VAL A 230 0.70 -19.30 -10.12
N ALA A 231 0.87 -19.56 -11.43
CA ALA A 231 1.34 -20.86 -11.91
C ALA A 231 2.76 -21.20 -11.45
N PHE A 232 3.65 -20.19 -11.38
CA PHE A 232 5.00 -20.34 -10.87
C PHE A 232 4.99 -20.67 -9.37
N GLU A 233 4.20 -19.93 -8.60
CA GLU A 233 4.08 -20.18 -7.15
C GLU A 233 3.48 -21.54 -6.83
N ASP A 234 2.43 -21.96 -7.53
CA ASP A 234 1.81 -23.27 -7.30
C ASP A 234 2.81 -24.42 -7.49
N ALA A 235 3.76 -24.25 -8.43
CA ALA A 235 4.85 -25.20 -8.61
C ALA A 235 5.85 -25.17 -7.43
N VAL A 236 6.16 -23.99 -6.89
CA VAL A 236 6.97 -23.85 -5.67
C VAL A 236 6.25 -24.45 -4.45
N PHE A 237 4.94 -24.24 -4.32
CA PHE A 237 4.13 -24.80 -3.24
C PHE A 237 4.15 -26.33 -3.24
N ALA A 238 4.09 -26.96 -4.41
CA ALA A 238 4.24 -28.42 -4.52
C ALA A 238 5.58 -28.89 -3.94
N ARG A 239 6.68 -28.21 -4.28
CA ARG A 239 8.02 -28.53 -3.78
C ARG A 239 8.16 -28.27 -2.27
N LEU A 240 7.57 -27.21 -1.75
CA LEU A 240 7.54 -26.95 -0.31
C LEU A 240 6.78 -28.03 0.46
N ARG A 241 5.69 -28.57 -0.09
CA ARG A 241 4.95 -29.68 0.56
C ARG A 241 5.79 -30.96 0.67
N GLU A 242 6.73 -31.16 -0.26
CA GLU A 242 7.66 -32.29 -0.28
C GLU A 242 8.87 -32.11 0.65
N ASN A 243 9.36 -30.88 0.79
CA ASN A 243 10.64 -30.60 1.46
C ASN A 243 10.53 -29.95 2.85
N LEU A 244 9.37 -29.42 3.23
CA LEU A 244 9.14 -28.78 4.53
C LEU A 244 8.09 -29.55 5.34
N PRO A 245 8.32 -29.97 6.59
CA PRO A 245 7.32 -30.68 7.39
C PRO A 245 5.99 -29.92 7.54
N GLN A 246 4.88 -30.65 7.65
CA GLN A 246 3.54 -30.07 7.75
C GLN A 246 3.42 -29.07 8.92
N GLU A 247 3.96 -29.40 10.10
CA GLU A 247 3.93 -28.52 11.27
C GLU A 247 4.62 -27.18 11.00
N ASP A 248 5.74 -27.18 10.27
CA ASP A 248 6.44 -25.97 9.87
C ASP A 248 5.62 -25.12 8.90
N ARG A 249 4.94 -25.77 7.94
CA ARG A 249 4.05 -25.10 6.98
C ARG A 249 2.81 -24.48 7.65
N GLU A 250 2.22 -25.16 8.63
CA GLU A 250 1.11 -24.62 9.45
C GLU A 250 1.56 -23.42 10.30
N ARG A 251 2.76 -23.49 10.89
CA ARG A 251 3.35 -22.38 11.64
C ARG A 251 3.63 -21.18 10.74
N LEU A 252 4.06 -21.40 9.50
CA LEU A 252 4.26 -20.35 8.49
C LEU A 252 2.95 -19.70 8.06
N GLY A 253 1.93 -20.51 7.71
CA GLY A 253 0.63 -19.97 7.32
C GLY A 253 -0.03 -19.17 8.44
N SER A 254 0.14 -19.60 9.70
CA SER A 254 -0.27 -18.81 10.87
C SER A 254 0.43 -17.45 10.93
N ARG A 255 1.73 -17.36 10.60
CA ARG A 255 2.45 -16.06 10.56
C ARG A 255 1.95 -15.17 9.43
N VAL A 256 1.68 -15.72 8.25
CA VAL A 256 1.09 -14.99 7.11
C VAL A 256 -0.27 -14.40 7.48
N VAL A 257 -1.17 -15.20 8.05
CA VAL A 257 -2.51 -14.73 8.47
C VAL A 257 -2.40 -13.63 9.54
N GLN A 258 -1.45 -13.73 10.47
CA GLN A 258 -1.23 -12.67 11.47
C GLN A 258 -0.65 -11.40 10.86
N ALA A 259 0.25 -11.51 9.88
CA ALA A 259 0.78 -10.37 9.15
C ALA A 259 -0.34 -9.60 8.42
N TRP A 260 -1.31 -10.31 7.85
CA TRP A 260 -2.46 -9.71 7.19
C TRP A 260 -3.38 -8.91 8.12
N LYS A 261 -3.56 -9.35 9.38
CA LYS A 261 -4.37 -8.61 10.36
C LYS A 261 -3.76 -7.24 10.70
N GLY A 262 -2.46 -7.05 10.44
CA GLY A 262 -1.75 -5.79 10.68
C GLY A 262 -1.39 -5.01 9.42
N ALA A 263 -1.73 -5.50 8.22
CA ALA A 263 -1.37 -4.89 6.95
C ALA A 263 -2.36 -3.79 6.53
N PRO A 264 -1.92 -2.72 5.86
CA PRO A 264 -2.81 -1.73 5.26
C PRO A 264 -3.73 -2.38 4.22
N THR A 265 -4.98 -1.94 4.13
CA THR A 265 -5.94 -2.43 3.13
C THR A 265 -5.88 -1.67 1.80
N ARG A 266 -4.92 -0.75 1.61
CA ARG A 266 -4.71 -0.03 0.33
C ARG A 266 -3.23 0.28 0.08
N PRO A 267 -2.73 0.11 -1.16
CA PRO A 267 -1.42 0.61 -1.54
C PRO A 267 -1.44 2.14 -1.57
N HIS A 268 -0.45 2.79 -0.96
CA HIS A 268 -0.29 4.24 -0.98
C HIS A 268 0.71 4.66 -2.08
N PRO A 269 0.45 5.77 -2.82
CA PRO A 269 1.30 6.22 -3.94
C PRO A 269 2.75 6.56 -3.58
N HIS A 270 3.04 6.72 -2.29
CA HIS A 270 4.35 7.10 -1.76
C HIS A 270 5.05 5.97 -0.98
N ALA A 271 4.57 4.72 -1.11
CA ALA A 271 5.32 3.59 -0.61
C ALA A 271 6.68 3.52 -1.34
N PRO A 272 7.81 3.48 -0.62
CA PRO A 272 9.13 3.37 -1.23
C PRO A 272 9.17 2.13 -2.12
N GLN A 273 9.48 2.31 -3.41
CA GLN A 273 9.55 1.20 -4.37
C GLN A 273 10.80 0.33 -4.21
N HIS A 274 11.72 0.73 -3.34
CA HIS A 274 12.87 -0.05 -2.90
C HIS A 274 13.18 0.27 -1.44
N PRO A 275 13.73 -0.69 -0.66
CA PRO A 275 14.21 -0.39 0.69
C PRO A 275 15.39 0.60 0.64
N PRO A 276 15.57 1.45 1.67
CA PRO A 276 16.73 2.34 1.76
C PRO A 276 18.05 1.54 1.72
N ALA A 277 19.09 2.11 1.11
CA ALA A 277 20.40 1.47 0.90
C ALA A 277 21.11 0.94 2.18
N ALA A 278 20.61 1.29 3.37
CA ALA A 278 21.12 0.79 4.64
C ALA A 278 20.65 -0.65 5.00
N VAL A 279 19.81 -1.30 4.18
CA VAL A 279 19.25 -2.65 4.44
C VAL A 279 19.83 -3.73 3.50
N ALA A 280 21.00 -3.49 2.90
CA ALA A 280 21.61 -4.39 1.90
C ALA A 280 22.16 -5.73 2.46
N ALA A 281 21.95 -6.06 3.74
CA ALA A 281 22.53 -7.25 4.37
C ALA A 281 21.52 -8.24 4.98
N GLY A 282 20.22 -8.06 4.77
CA GLY A 282 19.21 -8.99 5.26
C GLY A 282 17.81 -8.53 4.88
N GLY A 283 17.19 -9.22 3.93
CA GLY A 283 15.87 -8.88 3.45
C GLY A 283 14.81 -8.95 4.55
N MET A 284 14.25 -7.78 4.90
CA MET A 284 12.82 -7.49 5.19
C MET A 284 12.66 -6.40 6.26
N ALA A 285 12.00 -5.30 5.87
CA ALA A 285 10.72 -4.81 6.41
C ALA A 285 10.62 -3.29 6.60
N ALA A 286 9.46 -2.79 6.15
CA ALA A 286 8.64 -1.74 6.76
C ALA A 286 8.75 -0.30 6.23
N ALA A 287 7.79 0.06 5.37
CA ALA A 287 7.03 1.28 5.62
C ALA A 287 6.04 1.02 6.78
N LEU A 288 6.53 1.08 8.01
CA LEU A 288 5.72 1.21 9.23
C LEU A 288 5.81 2.67 9.65
N VAL A 289 4.85 3.51 9.23
CA VAL A 289 4.11 4.48 10.05
C VAL A 289 2.96 4.99 9.17
N ASP A 290 1.74 4.49 9.38
CA ASP A 290 0.65 5.40 9.71
C ASP A 290 -0.42 4.66 10.53
N ARG A 291 -0.27 4.72 11.85
CA ARG A 291 -1.28 4.28 12.81
C ARG A 291 -1.83 5.53 13.48
N VAL A 292 -2.92 6.09 12.95
CA VAL A 292 -3.98 6.78 13.74
C VAL A 292 -5.36 6.75 13.03
N ARG A 293 -5.85 5.65 12.40
CA ARG A 293 -7.26 5.70 11.92
C ARG A 293 -8.20 4.50 11.98
N ASP A 294 -7.74 3.28 12.22
CA ASP A 294 -8.66 2.13 12.12
C ASP A 294 -9.16 1.57 13.46
N THR A 295 -9.52 2.43 14.42
CA THR A 295 -10.22 2.00 15.66
C THR A 295 -11.67 2.44 15.79
N VAL A 296 -12.34 2.93 14.74
CA VAL A 296 -13.78 3.22 14.82
C VAL A 296 -14.55 2.63 13.64
N GLY A 297 -14.93 1.36 13.79
CA GLY A 297 -15.83 0.64 12.90
C GLY A 297 -16.33 -0.61 13.59
N GLY A 298 -17.37 -0.47 14.40
CA GLY A 298 -17.90 -1.50 15.29
C GLY A 298 -18.30 -2.80 14.58
N ARG A 299 -17.85 -3.91 15.16
CA ARG A 299 -18.37 -5.26 14.89
C ARG A 299 -19.61 -5.44 15.79
N PRO A 300 -20.80 -5.83 15.26
CA PRO A 300 -21.95 -6.11 16.11
C PRO A 300 -21.67 -7.31 17.01
N ALA A 301 -21.93 -7.12 18.30
CA ALA A 301 -21.83 -8.14 19.32
C ALA A 301 -22.82 -9.29 19.06
N ASP A 302 -22.30 -10.49 19.29
CA ASP A 302 -23.04 -11.73 19.43
C ASP A 302 -24.10 -11.61 20.53
N ARG A 303 -25.34 -11.97 20.21
CA ARG A 303 -26.44 -12.03 21.18
C ARG A 303 -26.44 -13.42 21.83
N GLY A 304 -25.63 -13.57 22.87
CA GLY A 304 -25.78 -14.64 23.85
C GLY A 304 -26.67 -14.19 25.00
N GLY A 305 -27.97 -14.45 24.91
CA GLY A 305 -28.85 -14.42 26.09
C GLY A 305 -28.62 -15.69 26.91
N THR A 306 -28.27 -15.53 28.19
CA THR A 306 -28.60 -16.51 29.23
C THR A 306 -28.75 -15.77 30.56
N GLU A 307 -29.86 -16.08 31.21
CA GLU A 307 -30.30 -15.66 32.54
C GLU A 307 -29.25 -15.89 33.63
N ARG A 308 -29.24 -14.99 34.64
CA ARG A 308 -29.14 -15.26 36.09
C ARG A 308 -29.87 -14.10 36.77
N ASP A 309 -31.02 -14.31 37.42
CA ASP A 309 -31.16 -14.73 38.83
C ASP A 309 -30.16 -14.02 39.75
N ASP A 310 -30.68 -13.13 40.60
CA ASP A 310 -30.60 -13.29 42.06
C ASP A 310 -31.25 -12.08 42.78
N THR A 311 -32.25 -12.43 43.61
CA THR A 311 -32.63 -11.85 44.93
C THR A 311 -32.50 -10.36 45.20
#